data_AF-A0A7C1KZS2-F1
#
_entry.id   AF-A0A7C1KZS2-F1
#
_cell.length_a   1.000
_cell.length_b   1.000
_cell.length_c   1.000
_cell.angle_alpha   90.00
_cell.angle_beta   90.00
_cell.angle_gamma   90.00
#
_symmetry.space_group_name_H-M   'P 1'
#
loop_
_entity.id
_entity.type
_entity.pdbx_description
1 polymer ?
#
loop_
_entity_poly.entity_id
_entity_poly.type
_entity_poly.pdbx_seq_one_letter_code
_entity_poly.pdbx_strand_id
1 'polypeptide(L)'
;MTMESDVDEISFTDKAGRAITLRLMDEYYHIAAFFVDDMIGGIHFRTIGDDDPFMQSEGLKVTNMYLDKLPDFTRCGIGTAIVELAEELSGLKVAFGHDDGSVADDGSHLTGVGPAFANHIYSRR
;
A
#
# COMPACT_ATOMS: atom_id res chain seq x y z
N MET A 1 -28.22 -1.09 6.64
CA MET A 1 -28.00 0.13 5.84
C MET A 1 -26.91 -0.25 4.86
N THR A 2 -27.33 -0.50 3.63
CA THR A 2 -26.59 -1.17 2.56
C THR A 2 -25.67 -0.19 1.84
N MET A 3 -24.37 -0.46 1.91
CA MET A 3 -23.38 -0.11 0.88
C MET A 3 -22.37 -1.26 0.89
N GLU A 4 -22.78 -2.40 0.34
CA GLU A 4 -21.83 -3.36 -0.24
C GLU A 4 -21.35 -2.69 -1.52
N SER A 5 -20.23 -1.98 -1.45
CA SER A 5 -19.53 -1.52 -2.63
C SER A 5 -18.61 -2.65 -3.06
N ASP A 6 -19.06 -3.47 -4.01
CA ASP A 6 -18.32 -4.53 -4.71
C ASP A 6 -17.13 -3.98 -5.51
N VAL A 7 -16.24 -3.22 -4.87
CA VAL A 7 -14.99 -2.79 -5.49
C VAL A 7 -13.88 -3.66 -4.93
N ASP A 8 -13.93 -4.95 -5.25
CA ASP A 8 -12.82 -5.88 -5.04
C ASP A 8 -11.66 -5.60 -5.98
N GLU A 9 -11.90 -4.88 -7.07
CA GLU A 9 -10.93 -4.66 -8.15
C GLU A 9 -11.04 -3.24 -8.74
N ILE A 10 -9.88 -2.58 -8.91
CA ILE A 10 -9.74 -1.37 -9.73
C ILE A 10 -8.67 -1.57 -10.79
N SER A 11 -8.82 -0.92 -11.95
CA SER A 11 -7.81 -0.96 -13.00
C SER A 11 -7.40 0.45 -13.44
N PHE A 12 -6.12 0.65 -13.70
CA PHE A 12 -5.56 1.92 -14.16
C PHE A 12 -4.39 1.70 -15.12
N THR A 13 -4.02 2.75 -15.86
CA THR A 13 -2.82 2.72 -16.72
C THR A 13 -1.63 3.32 -15.96
N ASP A 14 -0.55 2.56 -15.84
CA ASP A 14 0.67 3.03 -15.18
C ASP A 14 1.46 4.04 -16.05
N LYS A 15 2.55 4.58 -15.51
CA LYS A 15 3.40 5.54 -16.25
C LYS A 15 4.10 4.95 -17.49
N ALA A 16 4.17 3.63 -17.62
CA ALA A 16 4.74 2.94 -18.77
C ALA A 16 3.66 2.56 -19.80
N GLY A 17 2.39 2.90 -19.58
CA GLY A 17 1.30 2.57 -20.49
C GLY A 17 0.72 1.17 -20.30
N ARG A 18 1.04 0.49 -19.19
CA ARG A 18 0.55 -0.85 -18.88
C ARG A 18 -0.76 -0.78 -18.11
N ALA A 19 -1.71 -1.65 -18.44
CA ALA A 19 -2.91 -1.85 -17.64
C ALA A 19 -2.54 -2.63 -16.38
N ILE A 20 -2.73 -2.02 -15.22
CA ILE A 20 -2.50 -2.59 -13.90
C ILE A 20 -3.83 -2.73 -13.19
N THR A 21 -4.02 -3.87 -12.56
CA THR A 21 -5.22 -4.20 -11.81
C THR A 21 -4.86 -4.32 -10.33
N LEU A 22 -5.53 -3.58 -9.46
CA LEU A 22 -5.39 -3.70 -8.01
C LEU A 22 -6.57 -4.50 -7.48
N ARG A 23 -6.28 -5.52 -6.66
CA ARG A 23 -7.30 -6.36 -6.02
C ARG A 23 -7.16 -6.32 -4.52
N LEU A 24 -8.29 -6.30 -3.84
CA LEU A 24 -8.33 -6.54 -2.41
C LEU A 24 -8.18 -8.04 -2.18
N MET A 25 -7.23 -8.37 -1.33
CA MET A 25 -6.93 -9.71 -0.87
C MET A 25 -7.13 -9.68 0.65
N ASP A 26 -7.98 -10.55 1.19
CA ASP A 26 -8.25 -10.69 2.63
C ASP A 26 -8.73 -9.40 3.33
N GLU A 27 -10.06 -9.25 3.54
CA GLU A 27 -10.73 -8.28 4.45
C GLU A 27 -10.02 -6.90 4.64
N TYR A 28 -9.57 -6.26 3.55
CA TYR A 28 -8.91 -4.92 3.51
C TYR A 28 -7.45 -4.82 3.99
N TYR A 29 -6.81 -5.91 4.38
CA TYR A 29 -5.44 -5.86 4.93
C TYR A 29 -4.34 -6.16 3.91
N HIS A 30 -4.69 -6.52 2.68
CA HIS A 30 -3.74 -6.69 1.60
C HIS A 30 -4.33 -6.20 0.28
N ILE A 31 -3.63 -5.28 -0.38
CA ILE A 31 -3.97 -4.84 -1.73
C ILE A 31 -2.83 -5.25 -2.65
N ALA A 32 -3.14 -6.12 -3.60
CA ALA A 32 -2.18 -6.69 -4.55
C ALA A 32 -2.37 -6.09 -5.94
N ALA A 33 -1.25 -5.87 -6.64
CA ALA A 33 -1.23 -5.42 -8.02
C ALA A 33 -0.99 -6.61 -8.97
N PHE A 34 -1.66 -6.58 -10.12
CA PHE A 34 -1.62 -7.59 -11.16
C PHE A 34 -1.34 -6.95 -12.53
N PHE A 35 -0.60 -7.68 -13.37
CA PHE A 35 -0.39 -7.37 -14.78
C PHE A 35 -0.64 -8.63 -15.61
N VAL A 36 -1.62 -8.58 -16.52
CA VAL A 36 -2.01 -9.75 -17.35
C VAL A 36 -2.21 -11.01 -16.46
N ASP A 37 -2.90 -10.82 -15.34
CA ASP A 37 -3.20 -11.83 -14.30
C ASP A 37 -2.02 -12.33 -13.43
N ASP A 38 -0.78 -11.91 -13.68
CA ASP A 38 0.34 -12.19 -12.79
C ASP A 38 0.39 -11.18 -11.63
N MET A 39 0.47 -11.66 -10.38
CA MET A 39 0.68 -10.80 -9.21
C MET A 39 2.09 -10.23 -9.23
N ILE A 40 2.21 -8.91 -9.39
CA ILE A 40 3.49 -8.20 -9.53
C ILE A 40 3.99 -7.59 -8.21
N GLY A 41 3.09 -7.39 -7.24
CA GLY A 41 3.41 -6.82 -5.94
C GLY A 41 2.18 -6.55 -5.09
N GLY A 42 2.38 -5.90 -3.95
CA GLY A 42 1.30 -5.54 -3.05
C GLY A 42 1.77 -4.79 -1.82
N ILE A 43 0.79 -4.30 -1.04
CA ILE A 43 1.01 -3.67 0.26
C ILE A 43 0.09 -4.36 1.27
N HIS A 44 0.69 -4.78 2.39
CA HIS A 44 -0.04 -5.25 3.56
C HIS A 44 -0.20 -4.11 4.55
N PHE A 45 -1.38 -4.06 5.16
CA PHE A 45 -1.77 -3.09 6.15
C PHE A 45 -2.18 -3.79 7.44
N ARG A 46 -2.09 -3.06 8.55
CA ARG A 46 -2.82 -3.36 9.79
C ARG A 46 -3.46 -2.08 10.29
N THR A 47 -4.59 -2.18 10.96
CA THR A 47 -5.13 -1.05 11.71
C THR A 47 -4.24 -0.74 12.91
N ILE A 48 -4.09 0.55 13.21
CA ILE A 48 -3.45 1.06 14.41
C ILE A 48 -4.38 2.06 15.09
N GLY A 49 -4.34 2.06 16.43
CA GLY A 49 -5.13 2.97 17.27
C GLY A 49 -4.36 4.22 17.68
N ASP A 50 -5.01 5.05 18.48
CA ASP A 50 -4.44 6.24 19.13
C ASP A 50 -3.44 5.90 20.25
N ASP A 51 -3.30 4.61 20.58
CA ASP A 51 -2.31 4.05 21.49
C ASP A 51 -1.00 3.63 20.79
N ASP A 52 -0.92 3.65 19.45
CA ASP A 52 0.32 3.37 18.72
C ASP A 52 1.25 4.61 18.80
N PRO A 53 2.49 4.47 19.33
CA PRO A 53 3.38 5.61 19.60
C PRO A 53 3.81 6.38 18.33
N PHE A 54 3.50 5.86 17.15
CA PHE A 54 3.84 6.48 15.86
C PHE A 54 2.66 7.20 15.20
N MET A 55 1.44 7.13 15.76
CA MET A 55 0.29 7.90 15.28
C MET A 55 -0.52 8.52 16.43
N GLN A 56 -1.02 9.75 16.20
CA GLN A 56 -1.89 10.45 17.15
C GLN A 56 -3.38 10.13 16.96
N SER A 57 -3.72 9.24 16.02
CA SER A 57 -5.09 8.88 15.64
C SER A 57 -5.12 7.52 14.95
N GLU A 58 -6.32 6.91 14.85
CA GLU A 58 -6.50 5.67 14.08
C GLU A 58 -5.98 5.79 12.64
N GLY A 59 -5.39 4.70 12.13
CA GLY A 59 -4.75 4.68 10.82
C GLY A 59 -4.51 3.27 10.27
N LEU A 60 -4.04 3.20 9.02
CA LEU A 60 -3.57 1.98 8.37
C LEU A 60 -2.05 1.98 8.32
N LYS A 61 -1.41 1.10 9.06
CA LYS A 61 0.05 0.96 9.06
C LYS A 61 0.50 -0.07 8.04
N VAL A 62 1.41 0.34 7.15
CA VAL A 62 2.08 -0.57 6.21
C VAL A 62 2.99 -1.52 6.99
N THR A 63 2.70 -2.81 6.90
CA THR A 63 3.48 -3.89 7.52
C THR A 63 4.37 -4.61 6.50
N ASN A 64 4.01 -4.59 5.23
CA ASN A 64 4.88 -5.15 4.20
C ASN A 64 4.60 -4.46 2.87
N MET A 65 5.65 -4.25 2.08
CA MET A 65 5.55 -3.73 0.73
C MET A 65 6.52 -4.48 -0.17
N TYR A 66 6.00 -4.98 -1.28
CA TYR A 66 6.80 -5.75 -2.23
C TYR A 66 6.34 -5.48 -3.65
N LEU A 67 7.30 -5.40 -4.57
CA LEU A 67 7.11 -5.23 -6.02
C LEU A 67 8.26 -5.93 -6.77
N ASP A 68 8.77 -6.98 -6.16
CA ASP A 68 10.02 -7.66 -6.47
C ASP A 68 9.81 -8.93 -7.29
N LYS A 69 8.56 -9.33 -7.51
CA LYS A 69 8.22 -10.52 -8.30
C LYS A 69 8.55 -10.35 -9.79
N LEU A 70 8.49 -9.13 -10.32
CA LEU A 70 8.86 -8.83 -11.71
C LEU A 70 9.68 -7.53 -11.81
N PRO A 71 10.73 -7.50 -12.66
CA PRO A 71 11.46 -6.26 -12.93
C PRO A 71 10.56 -5.22 -13.62
N ASP A 72 10.98 -3.95 -13.61
CA ASP A 72 10.38 -2.83 -14.37
C ASP A 72 9.02 -2.30 -13.90
N PHE A 73 8.51 -2.71 -12.73
CA PHE A 73 7.27 -2.15 -12.18
C PHE A 73 7.49 -1.04 -11.13
N THR A 74 8.74 -0.83 -10.69
CA THR A 74 9.08 0.24 -9.74
C THR A 74 8.91 1.63 -10.35
N ARG A 75 8.54 2.61 -9.51
CA ARG A 75 8.37 4.04 -9.89
C ARG A 75 7.28 4.34 -10.93
N CYS A 76 6.40 3.37 -11.23
CA CYS A 76 5.33 3.51 -12.21
C CYS A 76 3.98 4.00 -11.64
N GLY A 77 3.92 4.33 -10.35
CA GLY A 77 2.70 4.82 -9.68
C GLY A 77 1.87 3.75 -8.96
N ILE A 78 2.28 2.48 -9.01
CA ILE A 78 1.54 1.34 -8.44
C ILE A 78 1.38 1.47 -6.92
N GLY A 79 2.47 1.69 -6.18
CA GLY A 79 2.38 1.87 -4.73
C GLY A 79 1.49 3.05 -4.35
N THR A 80 1.53 4.14 -5.13
CA THR A 80 0.67 5.31 -4.92
C THR A 80 -0.80 4.97 -5.09
N ALA A 81 -1.16 4.27 -6.17
CA ALA A 81 -2.53 3.85 -6.42
C ALA A 81 -3.05 2.90 -5.32
N ILE A 82 -2.19 2.00 -4.81
CA ILE A 82 -2.55 1.12 -3.69
C ILE A 82 -2.86 1.93 -2.42
N VAL A 83 -2.02 2.91 -2.07
CA VAL A 83 -2.23 3.76 -0.89
C VAL A 83 -3.52 4.57 -1.02
N GLU A 84 -3.78 5.14 -2.21
CA GLU A 84 -5.00 5.91 -2.46
C GLU A 84 -6.25 5.04 -2.32
N LEU A 85 -6.23 3.83 -2.88
CA LEU A 85 -7.32 2.87 -2.73
C LEU A 85 -7.54 2.48 -1.26
N ALA A 86 -6.46 2.24 -0.50
CA ALA A 86 -6.55 1.92 0.92
C ALA A 86 -7.18 3.05 1.73
N GLU A 87 -6.77 4.30 1.49
CA GLU A 87 -7.35 5.48 2.17
C GLU A 87 -8.82 5.70 1.77
N GLU A 88 -9.17 5.47 0.50
CA GLU A 88 -10.55 5.61 -0.01
C GLU A 88 -11.50 4.58 0.61
N LEU A 89 -11.09 3.30 0.67
CA LEU A 89 -11.95 2.22 1.16
C LEU A 89 -12.09 2.22 2.68
N SER A 90 -11.03 2.54 3.42
CA SER A 90 -11.04 2.53 4.88
C SER A 90 -11.49 3.85 5.50
N GLY A 91 -11.36 4.97 4.77
CA GLY A 91 -11.46 6.33 5.33
C GLY A 91 -10.32 6.69 6.29
N LEU A 92 -9.34 5.80 6.49
CA LEU A 92 -8.21 5.96 7.40
C LEU A 92 -6.97 6.41 6.64
N LYS A 93 -6.08 7.15 7.33
CA LYS A 93 -4.81 7.56 6.74
C LYS A 93 -3.77 6.46 6.80
N VAL A 94 -3.00 6.32 5.72
CA VAL A 94 -1.90 5.36 5.68
C VAL A 94 -0.67 5.93 6.40
N ALA A 95 -0.02 5.06 7.17
CA ALA A 95 1.21 5.30 7.90
C ALA A 95 2.26 4.27 7.47
N PHE A 96 3.52 4.67 7.48
CA PHE A 96 4.67 3.80 7.29
C PHE A 96 5.44 3.73 8.60
N GLY A 97 5.93 2.54 8.94
CA GLY A 97 6.87 2.38 10.05
C GLY A 97 8.15 3.20 9.83
N HIS A 98 8.82 3.54 10.93
CA HIS A 98 10.14 4.15 10.88
C HIS A 98 11.17 3.06 10.63
N ASP A 99 11.83 3.08 9.46
CA ASP A 99 12.92 2.17 9.13
C ASP A 99 14.23 2.97 9.10
N ASP A 100 15.06 2.80 10.13
CA ASP A 100 16.40 3.39 10.21
C ASP A 100 17.49 2.51 9.57
N GLY A 101 17.07 1.43 8.89
CA GLY A 101 17.95 0.51 8.17
C GLY A 101 18.55 -0.61 9.04
N SER A 102 18.16 -0.75 10.32
CA SER A 102 18.72 -1.76 11.21
C SER A 102 17.73 -2.85 11.66
N VAL A 103 16.51 -2.50 12.09
CA VAL A 103 15.40 -3.43 12.43
C VAL A 103 14.09 -2.65 12.37
N ALA A 104 13.06 -3.17 11.69
CA ALA A 104 11.70 -2.67 11.85
C ALA A 104 11.08 -3.29 13.11
N ASP A 105 10.95 -2.49 14.16
CA ASP A 105 10.56 -2.92 15.53
C ASP A 105 9.11 -3.47 15.63
N ASP A 106 8.35 -3.42 14.54
CA ASP A 106 6.94 -3.80 14.46
C ASP A 106 6.60 -4.73 13.28
N GLY A 107 7.62 -5.25 12.59
CA GLY A 107 7.46 -6.12 11.40
C GLY A 107 7.15 -5.37 10.10
N SER A 108 7.24 -4.03 10.05
CA SER A 108 7.09 -3.25 8.82
C SER A 108 8.33 -3.31 7.92
N HIS A 109 8.26 -4.07 6.82
CA HIS A 109 9.40 -4.20 5.90
C HIS A 109 9.26 -3.28 4.68
N LEU A 110 10.04 -2.20 4.65
CA LEU A 110 10.21 -1.36 3.46
C LEU A 110 11.52 -1.72 2.75
N THR A 111 11.46 -2.63 1.79
CA THR A 111 12.66 -3.05 1.06
C THR A 111 12.94 -2.17 -0.17
N GLY A 112 14.20 -2.08 -0.59
CA GLY A 112 14.63 -1.41 -1.82
C GLY A 112 14.27 0.08 -1.86
N VAL A 113 13.29 0.45 -2.69
CA VAL A 113 12.83 1.84 -2.87
C VAL A 113 11.75 2.27 -1.87
N GLY A 114 11.37 1.42 -0.92
CA GLY A 114 10.32 1.64 0.07
C GLY A 114 10.47 2.92 0.91
N PRO A 115 11.64 3.22 1.50
CA PRO A 115 11.81 4.44 2.30
C PRO A 115 11.63 5.73 1.50
N ALA A 116 12.14 5.77 0.25
CA ALA A 116 11.95 6.91 -0.64
C ALA A 116 10.47 7.07 -1.04
N PHE A 117 9.75 5.97 -1.20
CA PHE A 117 8.32 5.97 -1.45
C PHE A 117 7.51 6.49 -0.25
N ALA A 118 7.84 6.07 0.97
CA ALA A 118 7.18 6.57 2.19
C ALA A 118 7.33 8.10 2.31
N ASN A 119 8.54 8.63 2.12
CA ASN A 119 8.77 10.08 2.09
C ASN A 119 7.96 10.79 1.00
N HIS A 120 7.86 10.20 -0.20
CA HIS A 120 7.02 10.74 -1.26
C HIS A 120 5.56 10.84 -0.83
N ILE A 121 4.99 9.81 -0.20
CA ILE A 121 3.61 9.83 0.29
C ILE A 121 3.40 10.91 1.36
N TYR A 122 4.31 11.06 2.31
CA TYR A 122 4.21 12.11 3.33
C TYR A 122 4.32 13.53 2.75
N SER A 123 5.09 13.74 1.69
CA SER A 123 5.22 15.04 1.03
C SER A 123 3.99 15.47 0.21
N ARG A 124 3.02 14.58 0.00
CA ARG A 124 1.76 14.90 -0.71
C ARG A 124 0.72 15.55 0.20
N ARG A 125 0.97 15.59 1.50
CA ARG A 125 0.03 16.10 2.52
C ARG A 125 0.24 17.58 2.80
#